data_AF-B4S5J8-F1
#
_entry.id   AF-B4S5J8-F1
#
_cell.length_a   1.000
_cell.length_b   1.000
_cell.length_c   1.000
_cell.angle_alpha   90.00
_cell.angle_beta   90.00
_cell.angle_gamma   90.00
#
_symmetry.space_group_name_H-M   'P 1'
#
loop_
_entity.id
_entity.type
_entity.pdbx_description
1 polymer ?
#
loop_
_entity_poly.entity_id
_entity_poly.type
_entity_poly.pdbx_seq_one_letter_code
_entity_poly.pdbx_strand_id
1 'polypeptide(L)' 'MFGLGGQELLLILLIILLLFGAKKLPELAKGLGKGMKEFKKAQTEIEDEFNKAMSDPPEKKEKESPSDKG' A
#
# COMPACT_ATOMS: atom_id res chain seq x y z
N MET A 1 25.10 32.37 9.29
CA MET A 1 24.08 33.14 8.56
C MET A 1 23.85 32.50 7.18
N PHE A 2 23.12 31.39 7.14
CA PHE A 2 22.71 30.69 5.91
C PHE A 2 21.29 30.16 6.13
N GLY A 3 20.41 31.01 6.66
CA GLY A 3 18.99 30.69 6.70
C GLY A 3 18.51 30.73 5.26
N LEU A 4 17.97 29.62 4.75
CA LEU A 4 17.25 29.62 3.49
C LEU A 4 16.11 30.64 3.63
N GLY A 5 16.31 31.84 3.09
CA GLY A 5 15.24 32.81 3.00
C GLY A 5 14.14 32.28 2.09
N GLY A 6 12.96 32.88 2.20
CA GLY A 6 11.85 32.55 1.32
C GLY A 6 12.20 32.71 -0.17
N GLN A 7 13.14 33.60 -0.49
CA GLN A 7 13.61 33.86 -1.86
C GLN A 7 14.42 32.69 -2.43
N GLU A 8 15.35 32.12 -1.66
CA GLU A 8 16.16 30.97 -2.08
C GLU A 8 15.31 29.73 -2.28
N LEU A 9 14.37 29.46 -1.35
CA LEU A 9 13.41 28.37 -1.52
C LEU A 9 12.55 28.54 -2.77
N LEU A 10 12.12 29.76 -3.09
CA LEU A 10 11.37 30.05 -4.31
C LEU A 10 12.20 29.78 -5.56
N LEU A 11 13.48 30.18 -5.58
CA LEU A 11 14.38 29.94 -6.71
C LEU A 11 14.64 28.44 -6.91
N ILE A 12 14.90 27.69 -5.83
CA ILE A 12 15.07 26.24 -5.87
C ILE A 12 13.80 25.57 -6.39
N LEU A 13 12.64 25.99 -5.90
CA LEU A 13 11.35 25.48 -6.34
C LEU A 13 11.16 25.75 -7.85
N LEU A 14 11.49 26.96 -8.32
CA LEU A 14 11.44 27.31 -9.74
C LEU A 14 12.33 26.42 -10.61
N ILE A 15 13.57 26.15 -10.16
CA ILE A 15 14.50 25.25 -10.84
C ILE A 15 13.93 23.83 -10.90
N ILE A 16 13.41 23.30 -9.79
CA ILE A 16 12.76 21.98 -9.74
C ILE A 16 11.56 21.94 -10.70
N LEU A 17 10.72 22.99 -10.72
CA LEU A 17 9.60 23.09 -11.64
C LEU A 17 10.03 23.21 -13.10
N LEU A 18 11.18 23.81 -13.41
CA LEU A 18 11.68 23.92 -14.79
C LEU A 18 12.29 22.59 -15.26
N LEU A 19 13.07 21.92 -14.40
CA LEU A 19 13.70 20.63 -14.70
C LEU A 19 12.68 19.50 -14.83
N PHE A 20 11.78 19.39 -13.87
CA PHE A 20 10.79 18.31 -13.84
C PHE A 20 9.47 18.73 -14.48
N GLY A 21 9.11 20.00 -14.50
CA GLY A 21 7.79 20.46 -14.92
C GLY A 21 6.77 20.39 -13.77
N ALA A 22 5.92 21.40 -13.65
CA ALA A 22 4.84 21.44 -12.65
C ALA A 22 3.88 20.24 -12.73
N LYS A 23 3.70 19.67 -13.93
CA LYS A 23 2.83 18.49 -14.16
C LYS A 23 3.45 17.18 -13.68
N LYS A 24 4.79 17.08 -13.62
CA LYS A 24 5.47 15.83 -13.21
C LYS A 24 5.43 15.60 -11.72
N LEU A 25 5.45 16.66 -10.89
CA LEU A 25 5.32 16.52 -9.44
C LEU A 25 4.02 15.78 -9.03
N PRO A 26 2.82 16.18 -9.52
CA PRO A 26 1.58 15.42 -9.31
C PRO A 26 1.59 14.02 -9.92
N GLU A 27 2.24 13.82 -11.07
CA GLU A 27 2.34 12.52 -11.73
C GLU A 27 3.14 11.52 -10.89
N LEU A 28 4.30 11.96 -10.39
CA LEU A 28 5.13 11.19 -9.46
C LEU A 28 4.40 10.90 -8.15
N ALA A 29 3.75 11.90 -7.56
CA ALA A 29 2.96 11.72 -6.33
C ALA A 29 1.81 10.71 -6.53
N LYS A 30 1.11 10.76 -7.67
CA LYS A 30 0.09 9.77 -8.03
C LYS A 30 0.68 8.37 -8.21
N GLY A 31 1.82 8.26 -8.88
CA GLY A 31 2.53 6.99 -9.08
C GLY A 31 2.95 6.35 -7.75
N LEU A 32 3.64 7.12 -6.90
CA LEU A 32 4.04 6.70 -5.56
C LEU A 32 2.84 6.36 -4.68
N GLY A 33 1.78 7.16 -4.73
CA GLY A 33 0.55 6.92 -3.96
C GLY A 33 -0.16 5.63 -4.37
N LYS A 34 -0.25 5.33 -5.68
CA LYS A 34 -0.78 4.06 -6.18
C LYS A 34 0.09 2.89 -5.74
N GLY A 35 1.41 2.99 -5.90
CA GLY A 35 2.34 1.94 -5.46
C GLY A 35 2.23 1.65 -3.97
N MET A 36 2.18 2.69 -3.13
CA MET A 36 1.99 2.55 -1.69
C MET A 36 0.64 1.90 -1.33
N LYS A 37 -0.42 2.24 -2.07
CA LYS A 37 -1.76 1.65 -1.86
C LYS A 37 -1.78 0.15 -2.20
N GLU A 38 -1.24 -0.24 -3.34
CA GLU A 38 -1.16 -1.65 -3.74
C GLU A 38 -0.25 -2.44 -2.79
N PHE A 39 0.88 -1.86 -2.38
CA PHE A 39 1.77 -2.46 -1.38
C PHE A 39 1.05 -2.72 -0.05
N LYS A 40 0.32 -1.71 0.45
CA LYS A 40 -0.47 -1.85 1.68
C LYS A 40 -1.55 -2.93 1.54
N LYS A 41 -2.24 -2.99 0.41
CA LYS A 41 -3.25 -4.02 0.14
C LYS A 41 -2.64 -5.43 0.17
N ALA A 42 -1.51 -5.62 -0.49
CA ALA A 42 -0.80 -6.89 -0.49
C ALA A 42 -0.35 -7.29 0.94
N GLN A 43 0.15 -6.34 1.73
CA GLN A 43 0.50 -6.62 3.13
C GLN A 43 -0.72 -7.07 3.95
N THR A 44 -1.87 -6.41 3.79
CA THR A 44 -3.11 -6.79 4.48
C THR A 44 -3.60 -8.17 4.06
N GLU A 45 -3.55 -8.50 2.77
CA GLU A 45 -3.96 -9.83 2.28
C GLU A 45 -3.08 -10.95 2.84
N ILE A 46 -1.75 -10.73 2.91
CA ILE A 46 -0.81 -11.67 3.54
C ILE A 46 -1.09 -11.81 5.04
N GLU A 47 -1.35 -10.71 5.72
CA GLU A 47 -1.67 -10.71 7.16
C GLU A 47 -2.98 -11.45 7.45
N ASP A 48 -4.02 -11.25 6.62
CA ASP A 48 -5.29 -11.95 6.72
C ASP A 48 -5.15 -13.46 6.49
N GLU A 49 -4.39 -13.87 5.46
CA GLU A 49 -4.09 -15.28 5.21
C GLU A 49 -3.31 -15.93 6.37
N PHE A 50 -2.31 -15.22 6.90
CA PHE A 50 -1.52 -15.69 8.04
C PHE A 50 -2.40 -15.86 9.30
N ASN A 51 -3.26 -14.88 9.59
CA ASN A 51 -4.18 -14.93 10.73
C ASN A 51 -5.21 -16.06 10.59
N LYS A 52 -5.71 -16.31 9.38
CA LYS A 52 -6.62 -17.43 9.11
C LYS A 52 -5.94 -18.79 9.30
N ALA A 53 -4.70 -18.93 8.83
CA ALA A 53 -3.92 -20.16 9.01
C ALA A 53 -3.63 -20.44 10.50
N MET A 54 -3.48 -19.40 11.34
CA MET A 54 -3.29 -19.55 12.78
C MET A 54 -4.59 -19.77 13.57
N SER A 55 -5.72 -19.25 13.08
CA SER A 55 -6.99 -19.24 13.82
C SER A 55 -7.97 -20.35 13.44
N ASP A 56 -7.71 -21.12 12.37
CA ASP A 56 -8.48 -22.33 12.06
C ASP A 56 -7.85 -23.56 12.77
N PRO A 57 -8.27 -23.92 14.00
CA PRO A 57 -8.05 -25.28 14.48
C PRO A 57 -8.77 -26.25 13.53
N PRO A 58 -8.22 -27.46 13.28
CA PRO A 58 -8.77 -28.40 12.31
C PRO A 58 -10.06 -29.00 12.88
N GLU A 59 -11.17 -28.28 12.79
CA GLU A 59 -12.46 -28.76 13.28
C GLU A 59 -13.50 -28.72 12.16
N LYS A 60 -14.05 -29.92 11.91
CA LYS A 60 -15.35 -30.20 11.27
C LYS A 60 -15.35 -30.33 9.75
N LYS A 61 -14.64 -31.34 9.24
CA LYS A 61 -14.99 -32.01 7.97
C LYS A 61 -15.49 -33.46 8.12
N GLU A 62 -15.94 -33.85 9.31
CA GLU A 62 -16.22 -35.28 9.60
C GLU A 62 -17.63 -35.56 10.16
N LYS A 63 -18.62 -34.73 9.79
CA LYS A 63 -20.03 -35.01 10.10
C LYS A 63 -20.91 -34.90 8.88
N GLU A 64 -20.71 -35.81 7.93
CA GLU A 64 -21.82 -36.29 7.11
C GLU A 64 -21.75 -37.82 7.14
N SER A 65 -22.07 -38.36 8.31
CA SER A 65 -22.22 -39.79 8.54
C SER A 65 -23.24 -40.35 7.55
N PRO A 66 -22.92 -41.40 6.77
CA PRO A 66 -23.80 -41.96 5.77
C PRO A 66 -25.10 -42.43 6.40
N SER A 67 -26.17 -41.70 6.09
CA SER A 67 -27.53 -42.15 6.24
C SER A 67 -27.79 -43.15 5.12
N ASP A 68 -27.45 -44.42 5.33
CA ASP A 68 -28.01 -45.47 4.48
C ASP A 68 -28.41 -46.68 5.34
N LYS A 69 -29.71 -46.94 5.26
CA LYS A 69 -30.49 -47.85 6.09
C LYS A 69 -30.26 -49.28 5.61
N GLY A 70 -29.78 -50.14 6.50
CA GLY A 70 -30.12 -51.58 6.49
C GLY A 70 -31.29 -51.83 7.42
#